data_AF-A0A090T7B6-F1
#
_entry.id   AF-A0A090T7B6-F1
#
_cell.length_a   1.000
_cell.length_b   1.000
_cell.length_c   1.000
_cell.angle_alpha   90.00
_cell.angle_beta   90.00
_cell.angle_gamma   90.00
#
_symmetry.space_group_name_H-M   'P 1'
#
loop_
_entity.id
_entity.type
_entity.pdbx_description
1 polymer ?
#
loop_
_entity_poly.entity_id
_entity_poly.type
_entity_poly.pdbx_seq_one_letter_code
_entity_poly.pdbx_strand_id
1 'polypeptide(L)' 'MPLNEVNNHALDDVFANELLDKTIEKYTFPNNESNPEAAYQLVSDELILDGNSRQNLATFCQTCR' A
#
# COMPACT_ATOMS: atom_id res chain seq x y z
N MET A 1 -33.50 -11.27 -18.78
CA MET A 1 -32.49 -10.19 -18.93
C MET A 1 -31.27 -10.61 -18.14
N PRO A 2 -30.12 -10.88 -18.77
CA PRO A 2 -28.89 -11.12 -18.02
C PRO A 2 -28.39 -9.77 -17.51
N LEU A 3 -28.22 -9.65 -16.20
CA LEU A 3 -27.57 -8.48 -15.61
C LEU A 3 -26.08 -8.60 -15.90
N ASN A 4 -25.61 -7.63 -16.68
CA ASN A 4 -24.25 -7.23 -16.93
C ASN A 4 -23.28 -7.70 -15.81
N GLU A 5 -22.32 -8.56 -16.15
CA GLU A 5 -21.14 -8.85 -15.34
C GLU A 5 -20.30 -7.57 -15.27
N VAL A 6 -20.71 -6.64 -14.42
CA VAL A 6 -19.98 -5.39 -14.19
C VAL A 6 -18.69 -5.79 -13.48
N ASN A 7 -17.55 -5.45 -14.10
CA ASN A 7 -16.22 -5.51 -13.52
C ASN A 7 -16.22 -5.04 -12.05
N ASN A 8 -16.33 -5.98 -11.12
CA ASN A 8 -16.32 -5.71 -9.68
C ASN A 8 -14.96 -5.18 -9.18
N HIS A 9 -13.91 -5.26 -10.01
CA HIS A 9 -12.59 -4.73 -9.69
C HIS A 9 -12.54 -3.19 -9.62
N ALA A 10 -13.47 -2.47 -10.24
CA ALA A 10 -13.46 -1.00 -10.27
C ALA A 10 -14.26 -0.34 -9.13
N LEU A 11 -15.00 -1.13 -8.34
CA LEU A 11 -15.82 -0.66 -7.22
C LEU A 11 -15.26 -1.06 -5.86
N ASP A 12 -14.13 -1.76 -5.84
CA ASP A 12 -13.51 -2.21 -4.61
C ASP A 12 -12.67 -1.05 -4.04
N ASP A 13 -13.13 -0.48 -2.93
CA ASP A 13 -12.44 0.63 -2.26
C ASP A 13 -11.11 0.13 -1.70
N VAL A 14 -10.02 0.82 -2.04
CA VAL A 14 -8.67 0.46 -1.59
C VAL A 14 -8.64 0.34 -0.07
N PHE A 15 -9.33 1.23 0.65
CA PHE A 15 -9.37 1.21 2.13
C PHE A 15 -10.34 0.19 2.73
N ALA A 16 -11.20 -0.44 1.92
CA ALA A 16 -12.09 -1.52 2.37
C ALA A 16 -11.45 -2.91 2.23
N ASN A 17 -10.22 -3.00 1.71
CA ASN A 17 -9.52 -4.26 1.58
C ASN A 17 -9.08 -4.82 2.94
N GLU A 18 -9.34 -6.13 3.16
CA GLU A 18 -8.90 -6.87 4.36
C GLU A 18 -7.37 -6.83 4.56
N LEU A 19 -6.63 -6.52 3.49
CA LEU A 19 -5.18 -6.35 3.49
C LEU A 19 -4.71 -5.13 4.30
N LEU A 20 -5.48 -4.03 4.35
CA LEU A 20 -5.15 -2.86 5.17
C LEU A 20 -5.63 -2.98 6.62
N ASP A 21 -6.59 -3.86 6.90
CA ASP A 21 -7.10 -4.10 8.25
C ASP A 21 -6.17 -5.02 9.08
N LYS A 22 -5.35 -5.82 8.41
CA LYS A 22 -4.39 -6.74 9.06
C LYS A 22 -2.96 -6.30 8.85
N THR A 23 -2.12 -6.53 9.87
CA THR A 23 -0.66 -6.39 9.75
C THR A 23 -0.12 -7.40 8.75
N ILE A 24 0.72 -6.95 7.81
CA ILE A 24 1.38 -7.80 6.82
C ILE A 24 2.27 -8.86 7.49
N GLU A 25 2.34 -10.03 6.87
CA GLU A 25 3.33 -11.06 7.17
C GLU A 25 4.76 -10.55 6.89
N LYS A 26 5.52 -10.24 7.95
CA LYS A 26 6.89 -9.69 7.83
C LYS A 26 7.98 -10.75 7.60
N TYR A 27 7.67 -12.01 7.89
CA TYR A 27 8.67 -13.09 7.98
C TYR A 27 8.45 -14.23 7.01
N THR A 28 7.32 -14.24 6.31
CA THR A 28 6.92 -15.28 5.37
C THR A 28 6.50 -14.65 4.05
N PHE A 29 6.71 -15.38 2.96
CA PHE A 29 6.20 -14.96 1.67
C PHE A 29 4.69 -15.26 1.62
N PRO A 30 3.84 -14.28 1.27
CA PRO A 30 2.40 -14.50 1.21
C PRO A 30 2.04 -15.51 0.11
N ASN A 31 1.12 -16.42 0.41
CA ASN A 31 0.72 -17.49 -0.52
C ASN A 31 -0.27 -17.02 -1.61
N ASN A 32 -0.94 -15.89 -1.39
CA ASN A 32 -1.95 -15.34 -2.30
C ASN A 32 -1.50 -13.99 -2.86
N GLU A 33 -1.93 -13.69 -4.09
CA GLU A 33 -1.75 -12.38 -4.70
C GLU A 33 -2.63 -11.32 -4.05
N SER A 34 -2.14 -10.09 -4.00
CA SER A 34 -2.85 -8.92 -3.46
C SER A 34 -3.18 -7.94 -4.58
N ASN A 35 -4.22 -7.13 -4.36
CA ASN A 35 -4.55 -6.04 -5.27
C ASN A 35 -3.36 -5.05 -5.33
N PRO A 36 -2.83 -4.72 -6.53
CA PRO A 36 -1.67 -3.84 -6.68
C PRO A 36 -1.89 -2.44 -6.06
N GLU A 37 -3.10 -1.89 -6.13
CA GLU A 37 -3.39 -0.57 -5.54
C GLU A 37 -3.36 -0.61 -4.01
N ALA A 38 -3.96 -1.64 -3.41
CA ALA A 38 -3.93 -1.86 -1.96
C ALA A 38 -2.51 -2.13 -1.45
N ALA A 39 -1.73 -2.92 -2.19
CA ALA A 39 -0.33 -3.18 -1.84
C ALA A 39 0.53 -1.90 -1.90
N TYR A 40 0.33 -1.07 -2.92
CA TYR A 40 1.04 0.22 -3.05
C TYR A 40 0.67 1.18 -1.91
N GLN A 41 -0.62 1.34 -1.64
CA GLN A 41 -1.10 2.23 -0.59
C GLN A 41 -0.55 1.82 0.77
N LEU A 42 -0.55 0.53 1.07
CA LEU A 42 -0.03 -0.01 2.32
C LEU A 42 1.46 0.28 2.53
N VAL A 43 2.29 0.11 1.50
CA VAL A 43 3.73 0.46 1.57
C VAL A 43 3.93 1.96 1.68
N SER A 44 3.17 2.76 0.92
CA SER A 44 3.24 4.23 1.00
C SER A 44 2.87 4.74 2.39
N ASP A 45 1.85 4.16 3.03
CA ASP A 45 1.40 4.55 4.36
C ASP A 45 2.44 4.22 5.43
N GLU A 46 3.15 3.08 5.31
CA GLU A 46 4.27 2.76 6.20
C GLU A 46 5.44 3.73 6.01
N LEU A 47 5.77 4.12 4.77
CA LEU A 47 6.82 5.09 4.46
C LEU A 47 6.55 6.50 4.98
N ILE A 48 5.29 6.88 5.23
CA ILE A 48 4.98 8.18 5.85
C ILE A 48 5.56 8.25 7.27
N LEU A 49 5.77 7.11 7.94
CA LEU A 49 6.36 7.04 9.27
C LEU A 49 7.87 7.33 9.29
N ASP A 50 8.57 7.23 8.15
CA ASP A 50 10.02 7.53 8.06
C ASP A 50 10.33 9.03 8.19
N GLY A 51 9.30 9.88 8.07
CA GLY A 51 9.44 11.33 8.22
C GLY A 51 10.08 12.00 7.00
N ASN A 52 10.20 13.33 7.07
CA ASN A 52 10.67 14.11 5.94
C ASN A 52 12.20 14.15 5.87
N SER A 53 12.78 13.50 4.85
CA SER A 53 14.22 13.49 4.61
C SER A 53 14.86 14.89 4.50
N ARG A 54 14.12 15.93 4.06
CA ARG A 54 14.64 17.31 4.00
C ARG A 54 14.83 17.94 5.37
N GLN A 55 14.14 17.43 6.39
CA GLN A 55 14.28 17.87 7.78
C GLN A 55 15.31 17.03 8.54
N ASN A 56 15.86 15.98 7.93
CA ASN A 56 16.91 15.18 8.52
C ASN A 56 18.26 15.91 8.43
N LEU A 57 18.64 16.59 9.52
CA LEU A 57 19.92 17.29 9.66
C LEU A 57 21.07 16.38 10.15
N ALA A 58 20.78 15.10 10.43
CA ALA A 58 21.76 14.15 10.96
C ALA A 58 22.47 13.34 9.86
N THR A 59 22.01 13.41 8.61
CA THR A 59 22.60 12.67 7.48
C THR A 59 23.53 13.55 6.63
N PHE A 60 24.61 12.95 6.13
CA PHE A 60 25.52 13.59 5.17
C PHE A 60 25.15 13.30 3.71
N CYS A 61 24.20 12.39 3.48
CA CYS A 61 23.72 12.04 2.14
C CYS A 61 22.80 13.14 1.58
N GLN A 62 22.74 13.27 0.26
CA GLN A 62 21.80 14.17 -0.40
C GLN A 62 20.36 13.71 -0.19
N THR A 63 19.53 14.59 0.36
CA THR A 63 18.09 14.38 0.56
C THR A 63 17.22 15.23 -0.38
N CYS A 64 17.85 16.12 -1.17
CA CYS A 64 17.23 16.91 -2.22
C CYS A 64 18.10 16.81 -3.48
N ARG A 65 17.47 16.71 -4.65
CA ARG A 65 18.11 17.07 -5.91
C ARG A 65 18.03 18.58 -6.10
#